data_AF-A0A8T3L3B2-F1
#
_entry.id   AF-A0A8T3L3B2-F1
#
_cell.length_a   1.000
_cell.length_b   1.000
_cell.length_c   1.000
_cell.angle_alpha   90.00
_cell.angle_beta   90.00
_cell.angle_gamma   90.00
#
_symmetry.space_group_name_H-M   'P 1'
#
loop_
_entity.id
_entity.type
_entity.pdbx_description
1 polymer ?
#
loop_
_entity_poly.entity_id
_entity_poly.type
_entity_poly.pdbx_seq_one_letter_code
_entity_poly.pdbx_strand_id
1 'polypeptide(L)'
;MNRDYLAVANEYAEQILSDTIPACRYVQQACQRFIDDLSREDFAYTIDPAKAHRACQFIELMPHIKGKWSGKSIILEPWQVFLLVNVFGWVDSKGLRRFKTIYTEVPRKNAKSTLSSGVALYLLSADAEAGAEVYSAATTRDQARIVFADAKRMVERSEGLRRRFGVGTSAHAIYVEDSASSFKALSRDQGGNLDGLNIHAAIVDELHAHKTRDVWDVIETATGAREQPLLWAITTAGFNRSGMNGTYFSFLGCPFILTSSLAACLCLM
;
A
#
# COMPACT_ATOMS: atom_id res chain seq x y z
N MET A 1 -5.00 20.05 -14.51
CA MET A 1 -3.99 20.57 -13.58
C MET A 1 -3.08 19.43 -13.22
N ASN A 2 -1.76 19.58 -13.40
CA ASN A 2 -0.81 18.57 -12.98
C ASN A 2 -0.52 18.79 -11.49
N ARG A 3 -1.11 17.97 -10.61
CA ARG A 3 -0.87 18.06 -9.17
C ARG A 3 0.58 17.68 -8.89
N ASP A 4 1.32 18.55 -8.21
CA ASP A 4 2.69 18.25 -7.79
C ASP A 4 2.65 17.43 -6.49
N TYR A 5 2.72 16.11 -6.65
CA TYR A 5 2.65 15.18 -5.51
C TYR A 5 3.89 15.24 -4.62
N LEU A 6 5.07 15.57 -5.17
CA LEU A 6 6.27 15.69 -4.36
C LEU A 6 6.19 16.93 -3.49
N ALA A 7 5.74 18.06 -4.04
CA ALA A 7 5.50 19.27 -3.25
C ALA A 7 4.47 19.02 -2.13
N VAL A 8 3.38 18.30 -2.41
CA VAL A 8 2.38 17.93 -1.39
C VAL A 8 2.97 17.05 -0.30
N ALA A 9 3.86 16.10 -0.65
CA ALA A 9 4.53 15.26 0.33
C ALA A 9 5.52 16.04 1.20
N ASN A 10 6.29 16.97 0.60
CA ASN A 10 7.19 17.87 1.32
C ASN A 10 6.42 18.76 2.30
N GLU A 11 5.36 19.42 1.82
CA GLU A 11 4.51 20.29 2.64
C GLU A 11 3.88 19.52 3.81
N TYR A 12 3.38 18.30 3.56
CA TYR A 12 2.88 17.44 4.63
C TYR A 12 3.97 17.13 5.67
N ALA A 13 5.18 16.77 5.24
CA ALA A 13 6.28 16.49 6.16
C ALA A 13 6.66 17.72 6.99
N GLU A 14 6.75 18.90 6.39
CA GLU A 14 7.04 20.16 7.07
C GLU A 14 5.94 20.55 8.08
N GLN A 15 4.67 20.37 7.71
CA GLN A 15 3.53 20.62 8.62
C GLN A 15 3.52 19.67 9.82
N ILE A 16 3.98 18.42 9.66
CA ILE A 16 4.12 17.46 10.76
C ILE A 16 5.30 17.84 11.66
N LEU A 17 6.45 18.21 11.09
CA LEU A 17 7.67 18.54 11.83
C LEU A 17 7.58 19.90 12.54
N SER A 18 6.75 20.81 12.05
CA SER A 18 6.44 22.10 12.69
C SER A 18 5.32 22.01 13.74
N ASP A 19 4.79 20.82 14.01
CA ASP A 19 3.61 20.57 14.86
C ASP A 19 2.33 21.29 14.39
N THR A 20 2.28 21.78 13.14
CA THR A 20 1.08 22.34 12.51
C THR A 20 -0.02 21.29 12.41
N ILE A 21 0.35 20.07 12.03
CA ILE A 21 -0.53 18.89 12.08
C ILE A 21 -0.08 18.01 13.25
N PRO A 22 -0.94 17.78 14.26
CA PRO A 22 -0.61 16.87 15.34
C PRO A 22 -0.36 15.44 14.83
N ALA A 23 0.78 14.88 15.19
CA ALA A 23 1.18 13.56 14.74
C ALA A 23 1.83 12.75 15.87
N CYS A 24 1.75 11.41 15.81
CA CYS A 24 2.48 10.58 16.75
C CYS A 24 3.98 10.56 16.38
N ARG A 25 4.81 10.18 17.36
CA ARG A 25 6.28 10.12 17.21
C ARG A 25 6.75 9.42 15.93
N TYR A 26 6.08 8.35 15.51
CA TYR A 26 6.49 7.59 14.32
C TYR A 26 6.24 8.31 13.01
N VAL A 27 5.16 9.11 12.95
CA VAL A 27 4.90 9.95 11.77
C VAL A 27 5.91 11.07 11.70
N GLN A 28 6.21 11.70 12.84
CA GLN A 28 7.27 12.71 12.93
C GLN A 28 8.61 12.12 12.49
N GLN A 29 8.98 10.92 12.96
CA GLN A 29 10.21 10.23 12.54
C GLN A 29 10.21 9.87 11.05
N ALA A 30 9.10 9.42 10.48
CA ALA A 30 8.99 9.13 9.06
C ALA A 30 9.13 10.40 8.20
N CYS A 31 8.52 11.51 8.63
CA CYS A 31 8.64 12.82 7.98
C CYS A 31 10.06 13.38 8.10
N GLN A 32 10.68 13.28 9.29
CA GLN A 32 12.06 13.71 9.50
C GLN A 32 13.00 12.92 8.59
N ARG A 33 12.90 11.58 8.57
CA ARG A 33 13.69 10.74 7.69
C ARG A 33 13.52 11.13 6.22
N PHE A 34 12.29 11.42 5.80
CA PHE A 34 12.02 11.83 4.43
C PHE A 34 12.73 13.14 4.06
N ILE A 35 12.69 14.15 4.93
CA ILE A 35 13.41 15.42 4.74
C ILE A 35 14.93 15.21 4.80
N ASP A 36 15.42 14.43 5.76
CA ASP A 36 16.84 14.11 5.88
C ASP A 36 17.34 13.43 4.61
N ASP A 37 16.62 12.40 4.11
CA ASP A 37 17.00 11.66 2.91
C ASP A 37 17.01 12.54 1.65
N LEU A 38 16.13 13.55 1.55
CA LEU A 38 16.17 14.53 0.44
C LEU A 38 17.44 15.40 0.45
N SER A 39 18.05 15.59 1.62
CA SER A 39 19.27 16.40 1.77
C SER A 39 20.57 15.61 1.68
N ARG A 40 20.51 14.28 1.58
CA ARG A 40 21.71 13.43 1.56
C ARG A 40 22.37 13.41 0.18
N GLU A 41 23.65 13.77 0.15
CA GLU A 41 24.46 13.73 -1.07
C GLU A 41 25.05 12.34 -1.36
N ASP A 42 25.46 11.60 -0.32
CA ASP A 42 26.01 10.24 -0.42
C ASP A 42 24.95 9.20 -0.02
N PHE A 43 23.94 9.05 -0.88
CA PHE A 43 22.82 8.15 -0.63
C PHE A 43 22.57 7.20 -1.79
N ALA A 44 22.39 5.92 -1.47
CA ALA A 44 22.17 4.86 -2.46
C ALA A 44 20.83 4.97 -3.21
N TYR A 45 19.93 5.84 -2.73
CA TYR A 45 18.60 6.05 -3.28
C TYR A 45 18.40 7.51 -3.67
N THR A 46 17.65 7.71 -4.74
CA THR A 46 17.23 9.04 -5.21
C THR A 46 15.71 9.08 -5.32
N ILE A 47 15.15 10.28 -5.27
CA ILE A 47 13.72 10.46 -5.50
C ILE A 47 13.47 10.66 -7.00
N ASP A 48 12.58 9.84 -7.56
CA ASP A 48 12.06 9.95 -8.93
C ASP A 48 10.62 10.52 -8.88
N PRO A 49 10.46 11.83 -9.13
CA PRO A 49 9.14 12.47 -9.08
C PRO A 49 8.18 11.92 -10.14
N ALA A 50 8.68 11.42 -11.27
CA ALA A 50 7.84 10.89 -12.34
C ALA A 50 7.22 9.55 -11.96
N LYS A 51 7.96 8.68 -11.27
CA LYS A 51 7.41 7.43 -10.73
C LYS A 51 6.39 7.67 -9.62
N ALA A 52 6.69 8.56 -8.69
CA ALA A 52 5.74 8.97 -7.65
C ALA A 52 4.46 9.54 -8.27
N HIS A 53 4.60 10.43 -9.26
CA HIS A 53 3.47 11.03 -9.98
C HIS A 53 2.62 9.97 -10.68
N ARG A 54 3.24 9.01 -11.37
CA ARG A 54 2.53 7.94 -12.07
C ARG A 54 1.68 7.11 -11.11
N ALA A 55 2.21 6.75 -9.94
CA ALA A 55 1.46 5.99 -8.94
C ALA A 55 0.29 6.79 -8.35
N CYS A 56 0.54 8.03 -7.92
CA CYS A 56 -0.49 8.89 -7.34
C CYS A 56 -1.61 9.19 -8.35
N GLN A 57 -1.24 9.59 -9.57
CA GLN A 57 -2.21 9.90 -10.62
C GLN A 57 -3.02 8.67 -11.03
N PHE A 58 -2.39 7.49 -11.13
CA PHE A 58 -3.11 6.25 -11.42
C PHE A 58 -4.21 5.99 -10.38
N ILE A 59 -3.91 6.17 -9.10
CA ILE A 59 -4.87 5.95 -8.02
C ILE A 59 -5.99 7.00 -8.04
N GLU A 60 -5.68 8.27 -8.30
CA GLU A 60 -6.69 9.33 -8.42
C GLU A 60 -7.64 9.13 -9.62
N LEU A 61 -7.18 8.45 -10.68
CA LEU A 61 -8.03 8.08 -11.82
C LEU A 61 -9.01 6.94 -11.48
N MET A 62 -8.84 6.24 -10.36
CA MET A 62 -9.78 5.19 -9.96
C MET A 62 -11.05 5.79 -9.36
N PRO A 63 -12.23 5.20 -9.64
CA PRO A 63 -13.48 5.67 -9.08
C PRO A 63 -13.66 5.17 -7.64
N HIS A 64 -14.25 6.00 -6.79
CA HIS A 64 -14.85 5.51 -5.57
C HIS A 64 -15.96 4.50 -5.89
N ILE A 65 -15.96 3.37 -5.17
CA ILE A 65 -16.92 2.28 -5.39
C ILE A 65 -18.11 2.32 -4.44
N LYS A 66 -17.91 2.86 -3.24
CA LYS A 66 -18.88 2.79 -2.13
C LYS A 66 -19.26 4.19 -1.62
N GLY A 67 -20.47 4.30 -1.10
CA GLY A 67 -20.96 5.47 -0.38
C GLY A 67 -21.25 6.69 -1.28
N LYS A 68 -21.40 7.85 -0.63
CA LYS A 68 -21.80 9.13 -1.27
C LYS A 68 -20.89 9.62 -2.39
N TRP A 69 -19.67 9.09 -2.49
CA TRP A 69 -18.67 9.46 -3.48
C TRP A 69 -18.64 8.50 -4.68
N SER A 70 -19.46 7.43 -4.68
CA SER A 70 -19.46 6.42 -5.74
C SER A 70 -19.52 7.03 -7.14
N GLY A 71 -18.61 6.61 -8.02
CA GLY A 71 -18.50 7.09 -9.40
C GLY A 71 -17.64 8.33 -9.59
N LYS A 72 -17.28 9.05 -8.52
CA LYS A 72 -16.30 10.15 -8.57
C LYS A 72 -14.88 9.59 -8.47
N SER A 73 -13.94 10.24 -9.13
CA SER A 73 -12.51 10.01 -8.99
C SER A 73 -12.04 10.18 -7.54
N ILE A 74 -11.07 9.36 -7.14
CA ILE A 74 -10.40 9.50 -5.86
C ILE A 74 -9.58 10.79 -5.85
N ILE A 75 -9.62 11.50 -4.71
CA ILE A 75 -8.72 12.61 -4.43
C ILE A 75 -7.86 12.18 -3.25
N LEU A 76 -6.55 12.10 -3.45
CA LEU A 76 -5.63 11.65 -2.40
C LEU A 76 -5.45 12.75 -1.34
N GLU A 77 -5.60 12.38 -0.07
CA GLU A 77 -5.25 13.25 1.05
C GLU A 77 -3.72 13.41 1.17
N PRO A 78 -3.21 14.50 1.77
CA PRO A 78 -1.77 14.75 1.87
C PRO A 78 -0.96 13.59 2.46
N TRP A 79 -1.46 12.93 3.50
CA TRP A 79 -0.78 11.76 4.09
C TRP A 79 -0.75 10.54 3.14
N GLN A 80 -1.77 10.37 2.29
CA GLN A 80 -1.81 9.30 1.29
C GLN A 80 -0.81 9.59 0.18
N VAL A 81 -0.70 10.85 -0.23
CA VAL A 81 0.33 11.31 -1.17
C VAL A 81 1.72 11.09 -0.58
N PHE A 82 1.96 11.50 0.66
CA PHE A 82 3.24 11.28 1.34
C PHE A 82 3.63 9.80 1.39
N LEU A 83 2.69 8.92 1.74
CA LEU A 83 2.89 7.48 1.74
C LEU A 83 3.27 6.96 0.35
N LEU A 84 2.50 7.30 -0.69
CA LEU A 84 2.73 6.83 -2.06
C LEU A 84 4.04 7.40 -2.65
N VAL A 85 4.37 8.65 -2.37
CA VAL A 85 5.64 9.27 -2.77
C VAL A 85 6.81 8.55 -2.12
N ASN A 86 6.69 8.18 -0.84
CA ASN A 86 7.75 7.40 -0.20
C ASN A 86 7.89 6.02 -0.88
N VAL A 87 6.79 5.31 -1.10
CA VAL A 87 6.80 3.93 -1.64
C VAL A 87 7.29 3.87 -3.09
N PHE A 88 6.78 4.74 -3.94
CA PHE A 88 6.96 4.67 -5.39
C PHE A 88 7.94 5.71 -5.94
N GLY A 89 8.32 6.72 -5.14
CA GLY A 89 9.26 7.77 -5.54
C GLY A 89 10.72 7.44 -5.21
N TRP A 90 11.03 6.80 -4.09
CA TRP A 90 12.41 6.47 -3.74
C TRP A 90 12.89 5.23 -4.47
N VAL A 91 13.93 5.37 -5.28
CA VAL A 91 14.49 4.30 -6.11
C VAL A 91 16.01 4.19 -6.00
N ASP A 92 16.54 3.00 -6.22
CA ASP A 92 17.99 2.77 -6.32
C ASP A 92 18.55 3.16 -7.69
N SER A 93 19.85 2.93 -7.90
CA SER A 93 20.53 3.17 -9.19
C SER A 93 19.97 2.37 -10.38
N LYS A 94 19.26 1.26 -10.14
CA LYS A 94 18.57 0.46 -11.16
C LYS A 94 17.12 0.92 -11.37
N GLY A 95 16.66 1.90 -10.60
CA GLY A 95 15.29 2.37 -10.61
C GLY A 95 14.32 1.49 -9.81
N LEU A 96 14.79 0.57 -8.97
CA LEU A 96 13.93 -0.30 -8.16
C LEU A 96 13.56 0.40 -6.84
N ARG A 97 12.34 0.16 -6.34
CA ARG A 97 11.86 0.83 -5.11
C ARG A 97 12.74 0.52 -3.89
N ARG A 98 12.94 1.54 -3.07
CA ARG A 98 13.61 1.44 -1.77
C ARG A 98 12.80 0.62 -0.77
N PHE A 99 11.56 1.05 -0.51
CA PHE A 99 10.72 0.45 0.52
C PHE A 99 9.91 -0.68 -0.08
N LYS A 100 10.09 -1.88 0.47
CA LYS A 100 9.43 -3.11 0.01
C LYS A 100 8.40 -3.61 1.02
N THR A 101 8.44 -3.07 2.25
CA THR A 101 7.47 -3.40 3.29
C THR A 101 6.91 -2.12 3.90
N ILE A 102 5.60 -2.03 3.90
CA ILE A 102 4.85 -0.86 4.34
C ILE A 102 3.89 -1.31 5.43
N TYR A 103 3.88 -0.60 6.55
CA TYR A 103 2.87 -0.74 7.58
C TYR A 103 2.21 0.61 7.82
N THR A 104 0.90 0.65 7.57
CA THR A 104 0.07 1.83 7.80
C THR A 104 -1.04 1.52 8.80
N GLU A 105 -1.02 2.22 9.93
CA GLU A 105 -2.08 2.14 10.93
C GLU A 105 -2.89 3.43 10.96
N VAL A 106 -4.15 3.34 10.58
CA VAL A 106 -5.06 4.50 10.52
C VAL A 106 -6.38 4.21 11.23
N PRO A 107 -7.05 5.24 11.79
CA PRO A 107 -8.38 5.07 12.36
C PRO A 107 -9.40 4.57 11.32
N ARG A 108 -10.53 4.03 11.80
CA ARG A 108 -11.63 3.60 10.92
C ARG A 108 -12.11 4.73 10.03
N LYS A 109 -12.60 4.36 8.83
CA LYS A 109 -13.20 5.26 7.83
C LYS A 109 -12.23 6.22 7.12
N ASN A 110 -10.92 6.01 7.19
CA ASN A 110 -9.90 6.76 6.43
C ASN A 110 -9.59 6.20 5.04
N ALA A 111 -10.56 5.54 4.40
CA ALA A 111 -10.44 5.00 3.03
C ALA A 111 -9.23 4.07 2.74
N LYS A 112 -8.61 3.47 3.78
CA LYS A 112 -7.42 2.60 3.65
C LYS A 112 -7.58 1.45 2.67
N SER A 113 -8.71 0.74 2.70
CA SER A 113 -8.95 -0.40 1.82
C SER A 113 -9.21 0.06 0.37
N THR A 114 -9.79 1.26 0.18
CA THR A 114 -9.94 1.89 -1.15
C THR A 114 -8.58 2.23 -1.74
N LEU A 115 -7.72 2.90 -0.97
CA LEU A 115 -6.34 3.21 -1.38
C LEU A 115 -5.59 1.93 -1.76
N SER A 116 -5.69 0.90 -0.91
CA SER A 116 -5.00 -0.38 -1.11
C SER A 116 -5.50 -1.15 -2.33
N SER A 117 -6.78 -0.99 -2.69
CA SER A 117 -7.35 -1.53 -3.94
C SER A 117 -6.72 -0.85 -5.17
N GLY A 118 -6.56 0.48 -5.13
CA GLY A 118 -5.87 1.23 -6.18
C GLY A 118 -4.39 0.86 -6.30
N VAL A 119 -3.70 0.71 -5.16
CA VAL A 119 -2.30 0.24 -5.11
C VAL A 119 -2.15 -1.16 -5.71
N ALA A 120 -3.05 -2.09 -5.37
CA ALA A 120 -3.03 -3.44 -5.94
C ALA A 120 -3.19 -3.43 -7.48
N LEU A 121 -4.10 -2.59 -8.01
CA LEU A 121 -4.28 -2.43 -9.45
C LEU A 121 -3.06 -1.78 -10.12
N TYR A 122 -2.42 -0.81 -9.46
CA TYR A 122 -1.19 -0.21 -9.95
C TYR A 122 -0.08 -1.26 -10.08
N LEU A 123 0.15 -2.04 -9.02
CA LEU A 123 1.16 -3.11 -8.99
C LEU A 123 0.85 -4.23 -9.99
N LEU A 124 -0.42 -4.50 -10.24
CA LEU A 124 -0.86 -5.49 -11.23
C LEU A 124 -0.55 -5.07 -12.67
N SER A 125 -0.72 -3.78 -12.99
CA SER A 125 -0.90 -3.34 -14.39
C SER A 125 0.02 -2.21 -14.85
N ALA A 126 0.51 -1.38 -13.93
CA ALA A 126 1.21 -0.14 -14.25
C ALA A 126 2.62 -0.05 -13.66
N ASP A 127 3.07 -1.06 -12.92
CA ASP A 127 4.37 -1.12 -12.23
C ASP A 127 5.51 -1.71 -13.08
N ALA A 128 5.22 -2.05 -14.34
CA ALA A 128 6.17 -2.63 -15.31
C ALA A 128 6.78 -3.98 -14.89
N GLU A 129 6.06 -4.76 -14.07
CA GLU A 129 6.45 -6.12 -13.69
C GLU A 129 5.78 -7.16 -14.61
N ALA A 130 6.58 -8.06 -15.17
CA ALA A 130 6.08 -9.21 -15.93
C ALA A 130 5.66 -10.36 -14.99
N GLY A 131 4.52 -10.97 -15.27
CA GLY A 131 3.96 -12.06 -14.48
C GLY A 131 3.63 -11.65 -13.05
N ALA A 132 3.17 -10.42 -12.83
CA ALA A 132 2.95 -9.90 -11.48
C ALA A 132 1.84 -10.68 -10.77
N GLU A 133 2.20 -11.40 -9.70
CA GLU A 133 1.22 -12.04 -8.82
C GLU A 133 0.91 -11.12 -7.64
N VAL A 134 -0.33 -10.62 -7.63
CA VAL A 134 -0.84 -9.73 -6.59
C VAL A 134 -1.86 -10.48 -5.75
N TYR A 135 -1.82 -10.26 -4.44
CA TYR A 135 -2.70 -10.93 -3.51
C TYR A 135 -3.29 -9.97 -2.48
N SER A 136 -4.52 -10.24 -2.05
CA SER A 136 -5.09 -9.63 -0.85
C SER A 136 -5.26 -10.71 0.20
N ALA A 137 -4.85 -10.41 1.43
CA ALA A 137 -4.90 -11.31 2.57
C ALA A 137 -5.49 -10.58 3.77
N ALA A 138 -6.17 -11.34 4.63
CA ALA A 138 -6.70 -10.89 5.90
C ALA A 138 -6.94 -12.12 6.79
N THR A 139 -7.41 -11.89 8.01
CA THR A 139 -7.76 -12.96 8.97
C THR A 139 -8.82 -13.93 8.47
N THR A 140 -9.76 -13.45 7.67
CA THR A 140 -10.82 -14.27 7.06
C THR A 140 -10.87 -14.03 5.56
N ARG A 141 -11.34 -15.04 4.83
CA ARG A 141 -11.53 -14.95 3.38
C ARG A 141 -12.44 -13.78 2.98
N ASP A 142 -13.50 -13.55 3.74
CA ASP A 142 -14.45 -12.49 3.42
C ASP A 142 -13.85 -11.10 3.61
N GLN A 143 -12.94 -10.93 4.58
CA GLN A 143 -12.18 -9.68 4.72
C GLN A 143 -11.16 -9.50 3.58
N ALA A 144 -10.44 -10.56 3.21
CA ALA A 144 -9.49 -10.53 2.10
C ALA A 144 -10.19 -10.18 0.76
N ARG A 145 -11.44 -10.62 0.62
CA ARG A 145 -12.30 -10.31 -0.54
C ARG A 145 -12.73 -8.84 -0.61
N ILE A 146 -12.67 -8.05 0.46
CA ILE A 146 -13.11 -6.65 0.43
C ILE A 146 -12.23 -5.84 -0.54
N VAL A 147 -10.92 -5.90 -0.36
CA VAL A 147 -9.95 -5.20 -1.23
C VAL A 147 -10.07 -5.71 -2.66
N PHE A 148 -10.10 -7.03 -2.84
CA PHE A 148 -10.25 -7.63 -4.17
C PHE A 148 -11.56 -7.20 -4.87
N ALA A 149 -12.69 -7.23 -4.16
CA ALA A 149 -13.99 -6.88 -4.73
C ALA A 149 -14.07 -5.38 -5.07
N ASP A 150 -13.46 -4.51 -4.26
CA ASP A 150 -13.39 -3.08 -4.56
C ASP A 150 -12.50 -2.82 -5.78
N ALA A 151 -11.32 -3.44 -5.86
CA ALA A 151 -10.46 -3.37 -7.04
C ALA A 151 -11.17 -3.89 -8.31
N LYS A 152 -11.88 -5.02 -8.23
CA LYS A 152 -12.63 -5.57 -9.35
C LYS A 152 -13.68 -4.58 -9.87
N ARG A 153 -14.42 -3.94 -8.95
CA ARG A 153 -15.41 -2.92 -9.30
C ARG A 153 -14.78 -1.64 -9.86
N MET A 154 -13.57 -1.27 -9.42
CA MET A 154 -12.79 -0.18 -10.04
C MET A 154 -12.48 -0.51 -11.49
N VAL A 155 -11.99 -1.72 -11.79
CA VAL A 155 -11.73 -2.15 -13.17
C VAL A 155 -12.99 -2.12 -14.02
N GLU A 156 -14.09 -2.68 -13.52
CA GLU A 156 -15.37 -2.73 -14.24
C GLU A 156 -15.92 -1.34 -14.59
N ARG A 157 -15.62 -0.32 -13.78
CA ARG A 157 -16.05 1.06 -13.98
C ARG A 157 -15.03 1.95 -14.69
N SER A 158 -13.79 1.48 -14.86
CA SER A 158 -12.70 2.23 -15.48
C SER A 158 -12.37 1.69 -16.86
N GLU A 159 -13.15 2.13 -17.86
CA GLU A 159 -12.89 1.77 -19.27
C GLU A 159 -11.47 2.16 -19.72
N GLY A 160 -10.96 3.31 -19.26
CA GLY A 160 -9.60 3.75 -19.55
C GLY A 160 -8.53 2.77 -19.05
N LEU A 161 -8.71 2.20 -17.85
CA LEU A 161 -7.80 1.19 -17.29
C LEU A 161 -7.80 -0.08 -18.15
N ARG A 162 -9.00 -0.57 -18.49
CA ARG A 162 -9.18 -1.79 -19.30
C ARG A 162 -8.57 -1.64 -20.69
N ARG A 163 -8.80 -0.50 -21.36
CA ARG A 163 -8.26 -0.23 -22.71
C ARG A 163 -6.75 0.01 -22.70
N ARG A 164 -6.23 0.76 -21.71
CA ARG A 164 -4.82 1.18 -21.69
C ARG A 164 -3.86 0.08 -21.24
N PHE A 165 -4.31 -0.79 -20.33
CA PHE A 165 -3.48 -1.80 -19.69
C PHE A 165 -4.01 -3.24 -19.88
N GLY A 166 -5.05 -3.45 -20.67
CA GLY A 166 -5.59 -4.79 -20.95
C GLY A 166 -6.17 -5.50 -19.72
N VAL A 167 -6.59 -4.75 -18.68
CA VAL A 167 -7.06 -5.36 -17.44
C VAL A 167 -8.43 -6.00 -17.63
N GLY A 168 -8.49 -7.31 -17.40
CA GLY A 168 -9.71 -8.12 -17.38
C GLY A 168 -10.13 -8.52 -15.96
N THR A 169 -11.38 -8.93 -15.80
CA THR A 169 -11.91 -9.45 -14.54
C THR A 169 -12.64 -10.78 -14.76
N SER A 170 -12.59 -11.63 -13.75
CA SER A 170 -13.35 -12.88 -13.64
C SER A 170 -14.00 -12.97 -12.26
N ALA A 171 -14.69 -14.08 -11.96
CA ALA A 171 -15.26 -14.30 -10.62
C ALA A 171 -14.20 -14.32 -9.50
N HIS A 172 -12.99 -14.79 -9.80
CA HIS A 172 -11.96 -15.09 -8.78
C HIS A 172 -10.61 -14.44 -9.03
N ALA A 173 -10.44 -13.70 -10.13
CA ALA A 173 -9.21 -13.01 -10.46
C ALA A 173 -9.46 -11.71 -11.24
N ILE A 174 -8.57 -10.75 -11.08
CA ILE A 174 -8.33 -9.65 -12.02
C ILE A 174 -7.02 -10.00 -12.74
N TYR A 175 -6.92 -9.79 -14.04
CA TYR A 175 -5.77 -10.28 -14.82
C TYR A 175 -5.36 -9.30 -15.92
N VAL A 176 -4.11 -9.43 -16.35
CA VAL A 176 -3.58 -8.78 -17.56
C VAL A 176 -2.93 -9.89 -18.38
N GLU A 177 -3.54 -10.24 -19.52
CA GLU A 177 -3.10 -11.39 -20.32
C GLU A 177 -1.71 -11.17 -20.92
N ASP A 178 -1.46 -9.99 -21.47
CA ASP A 178 -0.20 -9.63 -22.15
C ASP A 178 1.03 -9.79 -21.24
N SER A 179 0.89 -9.46 -19.96
CA SER A 179 1.96 -9.58 -18.98
C SER A 179 1.87 -10.86 -18.14
N ALA A 180 0.90 -11.75 -18.37
CA ALA A 180 0.61 -12.91 -17.52
C ALA A 180 0.43 -12.56 -16.03
N SER A 181 -0.07 -11.36 -15.72
CA SER A 181 -0.23 -10.88 -14.35
C SER A 181 -1.63 -11.23 -13.80
N SER A 182 -1.73 -11.48 -12.49
CA SER A 182 -3.02 -11.75 -11.85
C SER A 182 -3.12 -11.22 -10.42
N PHE A 183 -4.32 -10.79 -10.03
CA PHE A 183 -4.67 -10.41 -8.66
C PHE A 183 -5.79 -11.30 -8.13
N LYS A 184 -5.57 -11.97 -6.99
CA LYS A 184 -6.52 -12.88 -6.32
C LYS A 184 -6.61 -12.60 -4.82
N ALA A 185 -7.74 -12.94 -4.20
CA ALA A 185 -7.85 -12.96 -2.74
C ALA A 185 -7.33 -14.28 -2.18
N LEU A 186 -6.33 -14.24 -1.30
CA LEU A 186 -5.83 -15.41 -0.59
C LEU A 186 -6.84 -15.91 0.44
N SER A 187 -6.95 -17.22 0.56
CA SER A 187 -7.79 -17.90 1.55
C SER A 187 -7.04 -19.10 2.10
N ARG A 188 -6.89 -19.14 3.42
CA ARG A 188 -6.27 -20.28 4.13
C ARG A 188 -7.14 -21.54 4.08
N ASP A 189 -8.45 -21.39 3.91
CA ASP A 189 -9.44 -22.48 3.97
C ASP A 189 -9.36 -23.49 2.82
N GLN A 190 -8.57 -23.22 1.77
CA GLN A 190 -8.45 -24.12 0.61
C GLN A 190 -7.35 -25.18 0.73
N GLY A 191 -6.69 -25.34 1.89
CA GLY A 191 -5.67 -26.38 2.09
C GLY A 191 -4.51 -26.30 1.08
N GLY A 192 -4.37 -25.18 0.38
CA GLY A 192 -3.41 -24.97 -0.67
C GLY A 192 -2.07 -24.64 -0.05
N ASN A 193 -1.03 -25.35 -0.49
CA ASN A 193 0.33 -25.00 -0.16
C ASN A 193 0.58 -23.59 -0.72
N LEU A 194 0.85 -22.64 0.17
CA LEU A 194 1.28 -21.29 -0.21
C LEU A 194 2.77 -21.29 -0.62
N ASP A 195 3.44 -22.43 -0.44
CA ASP A 195 4.77 -22.72 -0.96
C ASP A 195 4.71 -22.80 -2.50
N GLY A 196 5.37 -21.87 -3.18
CA GLY A 196 5.44 -21.81 -4.64
C GLY A 196 4.78 -20.58 -5.27
N LEU A 197 4.20 -19.69 -4.47
CA LEU A 197 3.77 -18.37 -4.94
C LEU A 197 4.99 -17.50 -5.27
N ASN A 198 4.88 -16.68 -6.31
CA ASN A 198 5.91 -15.73 -6.72
C ASN A 198 5.35 -14.30 -6.67
N ILE A 199 5.20 -13.82 -5.43
CA ILE A 199 4.42 -12.62 -5.08
C ILE A 199 5.18 -11.36 -5.49
N HIS A 200 4.57 -10.58 -6.38
CA HIS A 200 4.99 -9.19 -6.62
C HIS A 200 4.38 -8.23 -5.60
N ALA A 201 3.12 -8.46 -5.20
CA ALA A 201 2.50 -7.62 -4.18
C ALA A 201 1.52 -8.37 -3.28
N ALA A 202 1.53 -8.06 -1.99
CA ALA A 202 0.56 -8.58 -1.04
C ALA A 202 -0.04 -7.44 -0.21
N ILE A 203 -1.37 -7.29 -0.30
CA ILE A 203 -2.15 -6.36 0.50
C ILE A 203 -2.68 -7.11 1.73
N VAL A 204 -2.14 -6.83 2.91
CA VAL A 204 -2.57 -7.46 4.16
C VAL A 204 -3.44 -6.48 4.96
N ASP A 205 -4.76 -6.72 5.00
CA ASP A 205 -5.71 -5.87 5.75
C ASP A 205 -5.97 -6.44 7.15
N GLU A 206 -6.20 -5.53 8.10
CA GLU A 206 -6.40 -5.80 9.53
C GLU A 206 -5.32 -6.69 10.15
N LEU A 207 -4.04 -6.37 9.88
CA LEU A 207 -2.89 -7.13 10.38
C LEU A 207 -2.97 -7.40 11.90
N HIS A 208 -3.49 -6.44 12.68
CA HIS A 208 -3.65 -6.56 14.14
C HIS A 208 -4.54 -7.73 14.58
N ALA A 209 -5.47 -8.15 13.73
CA ALA A 209 -6.44 -9.20 14.03
C ALA A 209 -5.88 -10.60 13.76
N HIS A 210 -4.74 -10.71 13.08
CA HIS A 210 -4.09 -12.00 12.85
C HIS A 210 -3.57 -12.56 14.17
N LYS A 211 -3.96 -13.81 14.48
CA LYS A 211 -3.57 -14.49 15.72
C LYS A 211 -2.15 -15.04 15.69
N THR A 212 -1.66 -15.39 14.50
CA THR A 212 -0.33 -15.98 14.26
C THR A 212 0.33 -15.31 13.07
N ARG A 213 1.67 -15.35 13.02
CA ARG A 213 2.48 -14.75 11.96
C ARG A 213 2.46 -15.53 10.65
N ASP A 214 1.92 -16.74 10.64
CA ASP A 214 2.01 -17.67 9.51
C ASP A 214 1.66 -17.05 8.15
N VAL A 215 0.59 -16.24 8.09
CA VAL A 215 0.17 -15.59 6.82
C VAL A 215 1.22 -14.59 6.35
N TRP A 216 1.81 -13.84 7.28
CA TRP A 216 2.86 -12.89 6.96
C TRP A 216 4.15 -13.61 6.54
N ASP A 217 4.63 -14.56 7.35
CA ASP A 217 5.92 -15.20 7.13
C ASP A 217 5.92 -15.99 5.80
N VAL A 218 4.78 -16.59 5.45
CA VAL A 218 4.58 -17.23 4.16
C VAL A 218 4.60 -16.23 3.01
N ILE A 219 3.87 -15.11 3.15
CA ILE A 219 3.85 -14.06 2.14
C ILE A 219 5.25 -13.48 1.93
N GLU A 220 5.98 -13.21 3.01
CA GLU A 220 7.34 -12.68 3.01
C GLU A 220 8.30 -13.63 2.28
N THR A 221 8.25 -14.92 2.62
CA THR A 221 9.07 -15.95 1.95
C THR A 221 8.75 -16.04 0.45
N ALA A 222 7.47 -15.91 0.07
CA ALA A 222 7.02 -15.96 -1.32
C ALA A 222 7.39 -14.73 -2.17
N THR A 223 7.99 -13.69 -1.57
CA THR A 223 8.51 -12.53 -2.32
C THR A 223 9.95 -12.70 -2.82
N GLY A 224 10.68 -13.71 -2.36
CA GLY A 224 12.14 -13.82 -2.53
C GLY A 224 12.63 -13.95 -3.98
N ALA A 225 11.76 -14.27 -4.93
CA ALA A 225 12.10 -14.39 -6.34
C ALA A 225 11.95 -13.07 -7.13
N ARG A 226 11.44 -12.00 -6.52
CA ARG A 226 11.22 -10.69 -7.17
C ARG A 226 12.25 -9.67 -6.72
N GLU A 227 12.66 -8.78 -7.62
CA GLU A 227 13.64 -7.73 -7.29
C GLU A 227 13.02 -6.59 -6.47
N GLN A 228 11.74 -6.28 -6.67
CA GLN A 228 11.05 -5.16 -6.03
C GLN A 228 9.62 -5.48 -5.54
N PRO A 229 9.40 -6.59 -4.83
CA PRO A 229 8.09 -6.94 -4.30
C PRO A 229 7.59 -5.87 -3.31
N LEU A 230 6.27 -5.79 -3.12
CA LEU A 230 5.66 -4.89 -2.15
C LEU A 230 4.72 -5.61 -1.18
N LEU A 231 5.10 -5.63 0.09
CA LEU A 231 4.22 -6.00 1.21
C LEU A 231 3.53 -4.75 1.74
N TRP A 232 2.24 -4.65 1.51
CA TRP A 232 1.41 -3.52 1.90
C TRP A 232 0.48 -3.92 3.04
N ALA A 233 0.92 -3.68 4.26
CA ALA A 233 0.14 -3.95 5.45
C ALA A 233 -0.65 -2.71 5.87
N ILE A 234 -1.96 -2.89 6.05
CA ILE A 234 -2.82 -1.88 6.64
C ILE A 234 -3.52 -2.44 7.86
N THR A 235 -3.74 -1.59 8.85
CA THR A 235 -4.44 -1.99 10.06
C THR A 235 -5.26 -0.85 10.62
N THR A 236 -6.37 -1.19 11.25
CA THR A 236 -7.17 -0.20 11.99
C THR A 236 -6.62 -0.03 13.40
N ALA A 237 -6.36 1.22 13.80
CA ALA A 237 -6.08 1.55 15.20
C ALA A 237 -7.31 1.17 16.09
N GLY A 238 -7.16 0.16 16.94
CA GLY A 238 -8.22 -0.39 17.80
C GLY A 238 -7.82 -0.40 19.29
N PHE A 239 -8.81 -0.61 20.18
CA PHE A 239 -8.62 -0.57 21.63
C PHE A 239 -7.96 -1.83 22.23
N ASN A 240 -7.87 -2.94 21.49
CA ASN A 240 -7.29 -4.20 21.98
C ASN A 240 -5.81 -4.32 21.61
N ARG A 241 -4.95 -4.20 22.62
CA ARG A 241 -3.48 -4.21 22.54
C ARG A 241 -2.83 -5.59 22.66
N SER A 242 -3.61 -6.65 22.77
CA SER A 242 -3.14 -8.02 23.03
C SER A 242 -2.88 -8.87 21.78
N GLY A 243 -3.00 -8.30 20.57
CA GLY A 243 -2.72 -8.97 19.29
C GLY A 243 -1.28 -8.77 18.78
N MET A 244 -0.99 -9.31 17.59
CA MET A 244 0.34 -9.28 16.95
C MET A 244 0.97 -7.89 16.76
N ASN A 245 0.21 -6.80 16.91
CA ASN A 245 0.75 -5.45 16.92
C ASN A 245 1.91 -5.33 17.93
N GLY A 246 1.83 -5.94 19.11
CA GLY A 246 2.92 -5.87 20.10
C GLY A 246 4.22 -6.54 19.66
N THR A 247 4.15 -7.59 18.84
CA THR A 247 5.30 -8.41 18.44
C THR A 247 6.00 -7.89 17.18
N TYR A 248 5.26 -7.24 16.27
CA TYR A 248 5.89 -6.44 15.19
C TYR A 248 6.51 -5.16 15.73
N PHE A 249 5.86 -4.50 16.71
CA PHE A 249 6.41 -3.31 17.37
C PHE A 249 7.77 -3.60 18.06
N SER A 250 7.94 -4.77 18.67
CA SER A 250 9.22 -5.18 19.26
C SER A 250 10.29 -5.58 18.23
N PHE A 251 9.91 -6.18 17.09
CA PHE A 251 10.83 -6.53 16.01
C PHE A 251 11.25 -5.32 15.15
N LEU A 252 10.38 -4.30 15.05
CA LEU A 252 10.60 -3.07 14.27
C LEU A 252 11.11 -1.88 15.10
N GLY A 253 11.39 -2.08 16.41
CA GLY A 253 11.93 -1.04 17.28
C GLY A 253 10.95 0.11 17.58
N CYS A 254 9.65 -0.14 17.52
CA CYS A 254 8.57 0.83 17.66
C CYS A 254 7.86 0.55 19.00
N PRO A 255 8.05 1.31 20.10
CA PRO A 255 7.31 1.09 21.36
C PRO A 255 6.25 2.19 21.63
N PHE A 256 4.97 1.80 21.72
CA PHE A 256 3.81 2.59 22.21
C PHE A 256 3.03 3.53 21.26
N ILE A 257 1.69 3.42 21.30
CA ILE A 257 0.68 4.34 20.72
C ILE A 257 -0.30 4.83 21.81
N LEU A 258 -0.43 6.15 21.95
CA LEU A 258 -1.54 6.96 22.50
C LEU A 258 -1.38 8.38 21.88
N THR A 259 -2.37 9.17 21.47
CA THR A 259 -3.82 9.22 21.68
C THR A 259 -4.57 9.68 20.41
N SER A 260 -5.91 9.56 20.48
CA SER A 260 -6.96 10.06 19.59
C SER A 260 -6.67 11.32 18.76
N SER A 261 -7.26 11.30 17.56
CA SER A 261 -7.32 12.33 16.52
C SER A 261 -6.01 12.58 15.75
N LEU A 262 -6.10 12.25 14.45
CA LEU A 262 -5.31 12.78 13.31
C LEU A 262 -3.98 12.14 12.88
N ALA A 263 -3.41 11.15 13.56
CA ALA A 263 -2.12 10.58 13.12
C ALA A 263 -2.21 9.14 12.58
N ALA A 264 -1.88 8.94 11.31
CA ALA A 264 -1.63 7.65 10.68
C ALA A 264 -0.23 7.14 11.08
N CYS A 265 -0.07 6.09 11.88
CA CYS A 265 1.28 5.56 12.13
C CYS A 265 1.81 4.93 10.82
N LEU A 266 2.90 5.47 10.30
CA LEU A 266 3.52 5.02 9.07
C LEU A 266 4.91 4.46 9.36
N CYS A 267 5.08 3.15 9.18
CA CYS A 267 6.38 2.50 9.21
C CYS A 267 6.72 2.04 7.78
N LEU A 268 7.89 2.45 7.31
CA LEU A 268 8.41 2.17 5.97
C LEU A 268 9.74 1.45 6.12
N MET A 269 9.86 0.26 5.52
CA MET A 269 11.04 -0.59 5.54
C MET A 269 11.48 -0.99 4.14
#